data_AF-A0A3C1BSP3-F1
#
_entry.id   AF-A0A3C1BSP3-F1
#
_cell.length_a   1.000
_cell.length_b   1.000
_cell.length_c   1.000
_cell.angle_alpha   90.00
_cell.angle_beta   90.00
_cell.angle_gamma   90.00
#
_symmetry.space_group_name_H-M   'P 1'
#
loop_
_entity.id
_entity.type
_entity.pdbx_description
1 polymer ?
#
loop_
_entity_poly.entity_id
_entity_poly.type
_entity_poly.pdbx_seq_one_letter_code
_entity_poly.pdbx_strand_id
1 'polypeptide(L)'
;MQNIPQKGEFAKAIRSAFVPEDGYVFVSFDYSQIELRILAHLTGDAALVDAYSKGLDIHTQTASKVFGVPEEDVDSKMRRMAKAVNFGIIYGLSAYGLSRDTGVNPKEAQIFIDKYFATYGGVKTFIAETVEEAKRNGFAKTIFGRKRFISDIKSRNRTVAMKGERVAVNTQMQGSAADIIKVAMLNCDKYIKENKLDAHLILQLHDELVFEVRQELADSFFPAVKDIMESAASLRVPLSVNGSTGKNLGELK
;
A
#
# COMPACT_ATOMS: atom_id res chain seq x y z
N MET A 1 12.25 -14.28 -0.75
CA MET A 1 12.60 -13.00 -1.38
C MET A 1 12.10 -11.76 -0.62
N GLN A 2 10.98 -11.80 0.11
CA GLN A 2 10.47 -10.62 0.86
C GLN A 2 11.33 -10.15 2.05
N ASN A 3 12.23 -10.99 2.56
CA ASN A 3 13.14 -10.63 3.67
C ASN A 3 14.49 -10.05 3.19
N ILE A 4 14.65 -9.79 1.89
CA ILE A 4 15.87 -9.14 1.38
C ILE A 4 15.90 -7.70 1.92
N PRO A 5 17.00 -7.28 2.57
CA PRO A 5 17.09 -5.93 3.13
C PRO A 5 16.87 -4.87 2.04
N GLN A 6 15.96 -3.93 2.31
CA GLN A 6 15.69 -2.78 1.45
C GLN A 6 16.57 -1.56 1.80
N LYS A 7 17.11 -1.52 3.02
CA LYS A 7 17.95 -0.43 3.53
C LYS A 7 19.12 -0.99 4.35
N GLY A 8 20.16 -0.16 4.50
CA GLY A 8 21.37 -0.52 5.23
C GLY A 8 22.53 -0.86 4.32
N GLU A 9 23.71 -1.02 4.92
CA GLU A 9 24.99 -1.15 4.22
C GLU A 9 25.03 -2.33 3.24
N PHE A 10 24.45 -3.48 3.63
CA PHE A 10 24.45 -4.70 2.81
C PHE A 10 23.29 -4.80 1.82
N ALA A 11 22.26 -3.96 1.92
CA ALA A 11 21.05 -4.06 1.09
C ALA A 11 21.38 -3.98 -0.40
N LYS A 12 22.20 -2.98 -0.77
CA LYS A 12 22.62 -2.78 -2.16
C LYS A 12 23.44 -3.95 -2.67
N ALA A 13 24.42 -4.43 -1.90
CA ALA A 13 25.29 -5.53 -2.30
C ALA A 13 24.51 -6.84 -2.54
N ILE A 14 23.59 -7.19 -1.63
CA ILE A 14 22.76 -8.39 -1.76
C ILE A 14 21.84 -8.28 -2.97
N ARG A 15 21.16 -7.13 -3.16
CA ARG A 15 20.27 -6.93 -4.30
C ARG A 15 21.03 -6.93 -5.63
N SER A 16 22.22 -6.34 -5.70
CA SER A 16 23.03 -6.35 -6.91
C SER A 16 23.57 -7.72 -7.32
N ALA A 17 23.51 -8.74 -6.45
CA ALA A 17 23.85 -10.11 -6.80
C ALA A 17 22.79 -10.82 -7.65
N PHE A 18 21.57 -10.28 -7.71
CA PHE A 18 20.53 -10.75 -8.62
C PHE A 18 20.66 -9.99 -9.93
N VAL A 19 21.09 -10.70 -10.98
CA VAL A 19 21.29 -10.19 -12.34
C VAL A 19 20.36 -10.93 -13.30
N PRO A 20 19.91 -10.28 -14.39
CA PRO A 20 19.17 -10.94 -15.43
C PRO A 20 20.10 -11.80 -16.31
N GLU A 21 19.51 -12.66 -17.14
CA GLU A 21 20.23 -13.38 -18.19
C GLU A 21 20.88 -12.44 -19.22
N ASP A 22 21.87 -12.96 -19.95
CA ASP A 22 22.59 -12.19 -20.97
C ASP A 22 21.65 -11.70 -22.09
N GLY A 23 21.65 -10.39 -22.33
CA GLY A 23 20.73 -9.74 -23.28
C GLY A 23 19.35 -9.42 -22.72
N TYR A 24 19.13 -9.62 -21.43
CA TYR A 24 17.93 -9.19 -20.71
C TYR A 24 18.24 -8.05 -19.73
N VAL A 25 17.18 -7.37 -19.30
CA VAL A 25 17.19 -6.37 -18.24
C VAL A 25 16.05 -6.66 -17.26
N PHE A 26 16.19 -6.22 -16.01
CA PHE A 26 15.04 -6.19 -15.11
C PHE A 26 14.22 -4.93 -15.31
N VAL A 27 12.90 -5.09 -15.29
CA VAL A 27 11.93 -4.00 -15.30
C VAL A 27 10.99 -4.19 -14.11
N SER A 28 10.99 -3.24 -13.17
CA SER A 28 10.10 -3.27 -12.01
C SER A 28 8.91 -2.33 -12.16
N PHE A 29 7.80 -2.71 -11.53
CA PHE A 29 6.58 -1.93 -11.43
C PHE A 29 6.03 -2.03 -10.00
N ASP A 30 5.93 -0.91 -9.31
CA ASP A 30 5.48 -0.79 -7.93
C ASP A 30 4.22 0.09 -7.83
N TYR A 31 3.19 -0.40 -7.13
CA TYR A 31 2.01 0.42 -6.91
C TYR A 31 2.27 1.53 -5.88
N SER A 32 2.07 2.77 -6.31
CA SER A 32 2.19 3.95 -5.45
C SER A 32 1.10 4.00 -4.38
N GLN A 33 1.46 3.59 -3.16
CA GLN A 33 0.62 3.69 -1.96
C GLN A 33 -0.75 3.02 -2.14
N ILE A 34 -0.75 1.80 -2.72
CA ILE A 34 -1.99 1.07 -3.05
C ILE A 34 -2.95 0.96 -1.87
N GLU A 35 -2.44 0.71 -0.66
CA GLU A 35 -3.28 0.60 0.52
C GLU A 35 -4.02 1.90 0.82
N LEU A 36 -3.37 3.07 0.74
CA LEU A 36 -4.05 4.34 1.00
C LEU A 36 -5.07 4.70 -0.11
N ARG A 37 -4.84 4.27 -1.34
CA ARG A 37 -5.82 4.39 -2.44
C ARG A 37 -7.04 3.50 -2.20
N ILE A 38 -6.83 2.27 -1.71
CA ILE A 38 -7.91 1.38 -1.27
C ILE A 38 -8.67 2.01 -0.10
N LEU A 39 -7.98 2.69 0.82
CA LEU A 39 -8.64 3.36 1.95
C LEU A 39 -9.56 4.46 1.45
N ALA A 40 -9.08 5.31 0.52
CA ALA A 40 -9.90 6.34 -0.11
C ALA A 40 -11.11 5.74 -0.83
N HIS A 41 -10.94 4.60 -1.51
CA HIS A 41 -12.05 3.89 -2.16
C HIS A 41 -13.10 3.36 -1.18
N LEU A 42 -12.67 2.66 -0.13
CA LEU A 42 -13.54 2.02 0.86
C LEU A 42 -14.27 3.02 1.74
N THR A 43 -13.58 4.09 2.15
CA THR A 43 -14.14 5.14 3.01
C THR A 43 -14.99 6.13 2.23
N GLY A 44 -14.68 6.34 0.94
CA GLY A 44 -15.27 7.43 0.16
C GLY A 44 -14.98 8.82 0.75
N ASP A 45 -13.97 8.95 1.61
CA ASP A 45 -13.66 10.19 2.31
C ASP A 45 -13.26 11.28 1.30
N ALA A 46 -14.03 12.38 1.28
CA ALA A 46 -13.88 13.41 0.27
C ALA A 46 -12.48 14.04 0.26
N ALA A 47 -11.84 14.20 1.42
CA ALA A 47 -10.50 14.76 1.50
C ALA A 47 -9.44 13.80 0.95
N LEU A 48 -9.56 12.49 1.24
CA LEU A 48 -8.68 11.47 0.67
C LEU A 48 -8.86 11.35 -0.85
N VAL A 49 -10.11 11.32 -1.31
CA VAL A 49 -10.42 11.20 -2.74
C VAL A 49 -9.89 12.41 -3.50
N ASP A 50 -10.16 13.63 -3.02
CA ASP A 50 -9.66 14.86 -3.62
C ASP A 50 -8.13 14.91 -3.70
N ALA A 51 -7.44 14.51 -2.63
CA ALA A 51 -5.97 14.48 -2.58
C ALA A 51 -5.39 13.59 -3.69
N TYR A 52 -5.92 12.37 -3.84
CA TYR A 52 -5.45 11.44 -4.85
C TYR A 52 -5.84 11.85 -6.27
N SER A 53 -7.05 12.39 -6.47
CA SER A 53 -7.51 12.86 -7.78
C SER A 53 -6.69 14.05 -8.30
N LYS A 54 -6.14 14.88 -7.40
CA LYS A 54 -5.26 16.01 -7.73
C LYS A 54 -3.78 15.66 -7.77
N GLY A 55 -3.41 14.40 -7.50
CA GLY A 55 -2.00 13.98 -7.46
C GLY A 55 -1.19 14.61 -6.31
N LEU A 56 -1.85 15.02 -5.22
CA LEU A 56 -1.19 15.63 -4.07
C LEU A 56 -0.45 14.58 -3.23
N ASP A 57 0.62 15.01 -2.56
CA ASP A 57 1.28 14.18 -1.55
C ASP A 57 0.39 14.07 -0.31
N ILE A 58 -0.29 12.93 -0.17
CA ILE A 58 -1.20 12.69 0.95
C ILE A 58 -0.53 12.87 2.31
N HIS A 59 0.76 12.57 2.46
CA HIS A 59 1.45 12.72 3.74
C HIS A 59 1.69 14.19 4.08
N THR A 60 2.03 15.00 3.08
CA THR A 60 2.18 16.45 3.22
C THR A 60 0.82 17.08 3.53
N GLN A 61 -0.23 16.69 2.81
CA GLN A 61 -1.58 17.21 3.06
C GLN A 61 -2.08 16.84 4.46
N THR A 62 -1.90 15.57 4.88
CA THR A 62 -2.25 15.14 6.23
C THR A 62 -1.45 15.93 7.26
N ALA A 63 -0.15 16.14 7.05
CA ALA A 63 0.66 16.95 7.95
C ALA A 63 0.13 18.40 8.03
N SER A 64 -0.04 19.08 6.90
CA SER A 64 -0.58 20.44 6.85
C SER A 64 -1.87 20.57 7.66
N LYS A 65 -2.85 19.69 7.43
CA LYS A 65 -4.15 19.71 8.12
C LYS A 65 -4.04 19.40 9.62
N VAL A 66 -3.22 18.42 9.99
CA VAL A 66 -3.10 17.98 11.38
C VAL A 66 -2.27 18.96 12.23
N PHE A 67 -1.24 19.56 11.65
CA PHE A 67 -0.41 20.58 12.31
C PHE A 67 -1.01 21.98 12.22
N GLY A 68 -1.90 22.24 11.26
CA GLY A 68 -2.50 23.55 11.03
C GLY A 68 -1.53 24.54 10.38
N VAL A 69 -0.66 24.05 9.49
CA VAL A 69 0.33 24.86 8.75
C VAL A 69 0.08 24.73 7.24
N PRO A 70 0.42 25.74 6.43
CA PRO A 70 0.41 25.62 4.97
C PRO A 70 1.25 24.43 4.46
N GLU A 71 0.93 23.87 3.29
CA GLU A 71 1.64 22.69 2.75
C GLU A 71 3.12 23.00 2.49
N GLU A 72 3.43 24.24 2.10
CA GLU A 72 4.77 24.78 1.88
C GLU A 72 5.62 24.85 3.16
N ASP A 73 4.98 24.91 4.33
CA ASP A 73 5.63 24.97 5.64
C ASP A 73 5.78 23.58 6.29
N VAL A 74 5.32 22.52 5.61
CA VAL A 74 5.43 21.14 6.11
C VAL A 74 6.88 20.68 5.99
N ASP A 75 7.54 20.55 7.14
CA ASP A 75 8.89 20.00 7.18
C ASP A 75 8.93 18.45 7.05
N SER A 76 10.14 17.92 6.88
CA SER A 76 10.37 16.48 6.72
C SER A 76 9.93 15.64 7.95
N LYS A 77 9.99 16.22 9.16
CA LYS A 77 9.60 15.55 10.41
C LYS A 77 8.08 15.47 10.52
N MET A 78 7.37 16.55 10.18
CA MET A 78 5.92 16.61 10.11
C MET A 78 5.38 15.60 9.10
N ARG A 79 5.95 15.60 7.88
CA ARG A 79 5.59 14.64 6.84
C ARG A 79 5.84 13.19 7.27
N ARG A 80 6.98 12.92 7.92
CA ARG A 80 7.30 11.57 8.44
C ARG A 80 6.30 11.13 9.51
N MET A 81 5.88 12.03 10.39
CA MET A 81 4.87 11.71 11.40
C MET A 81 3.50 11.46 10.78
N ALA A 82 3.05 12.30 9.84
CA ALA A 82 1.82 12.06 9.09
C ALA A 82 1.84 10.73 8.33
N LYS A 83 2.98 10.37 7.73
CA LYS A 83 3.17 9.04 7.13
C LYS A 83 2.98 7.92 8.16
N ALA A 84 3.60 8.02 9.33
CA ALA A 84 3.44 7.02 10.39
C ALA A 84 1.98 6.91 10.87
N VAL A 85 1.26 8.04 10.96
CA VAL A 85 -0.17 8.07 11.30
C VAL A 85 -1.02 7.41 10.21
N ASN A 86 -0.83 7.76 8.94
CA ASN A 86 -1.61 7.22 7.81
C ASN A 86 -1.52 5.69 7.75
N PHE A 87 -0.29 5.15 7.84
CA PHE A 87 -0.10 3.69 7.84
C PHE A 87 -0.50 3.06 9.18
N GLY A 88 -0.21 3.71 10.31
CA GLY A 88 -0.53 3.19 11.63
C GLY A 88 -2.03 3.03 11.86
N ILE A 89 -2.83 4.04 11.51
CA ILE A 89 -4.28 4.02 11.73
C ILE A 89 -4.96 2.91 10.93
N ILE A 90 -4.51 2.64 9.70
CA ILE A 90 -4.99 1.50 8.89
C ILE A 90 -4.83 0.17 9.62
N TYR A 91 -3.79 0.04 10.45
CA TYR A 91 -3.50 -1.18 11.20
C TYR A 91 -4.00 -1.16 12.65
N GLY A 92 -4.84 -0.19 13.01
CA GLY A 92 -5.37 -0.05 14.36
C GLY A 92 -4.29 0.26 15.41
N LEU A 93 -3.29 1.05 15.01
CA LEU A 93 -2.25 1.53 15.90
C LEU A 93 -2.85 2.43 16.99
N SER A 94 -2.50 2.18 18.24
CA SER A 94 -2.86 3.03 19.36
C SER A 94 -1.91 4.22 19.48
N ALA A 95 -2.28 5.23 20.27
CA ALA A 95 -1.38 6.34 20.59
C ALA A 95 -0.02 5.86 21.18
N TYR A 96 -0.02 4.77 21.96
CA TYR A 96 1.21 4.17 22.47
C TYR A 96 2.07 3.57 21.34
N GLY A 97 1.44 2.86 20.39
CA GLY A 97 2.14 2.33 19.22
C GLY A 97 2.73 3.44 18.36
N LEU A 98 1.95 4.50 18.11
CA LEU A 98 2.40 5.67 17.35
C LEU A 98 3.55 6.41 18.05
N SER A 99 3.45 6.57 19.38
CA SER A 99 4.51 7.16 20.21
C SER A 99 5.82 6.40 20.07
N ARG A 100 5.79 5.06 20.14
CA ARG A 100 6.97 4.21 19.95
C ARG A 100 7.59 4.37 18.56
N ASP A 101 6.77 4.43 17.52
CA ASP A 101 7.25 4.45 16.13
C ASP A 101 7.75 5.84 15.69
N THR A 102 7.29 6.92 16.34
CA THR A 102 7.62 8.31 15.98
C THR A 102 8.50 9.03 16.99
N GLY A 103 8.61 8.52 18.22
CA GLY A 103 9.35 9.12 19.33
C GLY A 103 8.63 10.27 20.05
N VAL A 104 7.41 10.63 19.65
CA VAL A 104 6.60 11.64 20.36
C VAL A 104 5.97 11.05 21.61
N ASN A 105 5.57 11.87 22.58
CA ASN A 105 4.94 11.34 23.79
C ASN A 105 3.52 10.79 23.49
N PRO A 106 2.98 9.86 24.29
CA PRO A 106 1.67 9.26 24.03
C PRO A 106 0.49 10.25 24.00
N LYS A 107 0.57 11.37 24.73
CA LYS A 107 -0.50 12.39 24.74
C LYS A 107 -0.54 13.14 23.40
N GLU A 108 0.63 13.55 22.90
CA GLU A 108 0.78 14.15 21.58
C GLU A 108 0.31 13.17 20.48
N ALA A 109 0.74 11.90 20.55
CA ALA A 109 0.30 10.88 19.63
C ALA A 109 -1.23 10.74 19.58
N GLN A 110 -1.91 10.82 20.74
CA GLN A 110 -3.38 10.79 20.79
C GLN A 110 -3.99 12.03 20.12
N ILE A 111 -3.44 13.23 20.36
CA ILE A 111 -3.89 14.47 19.70
C ILE A 111 -3.75 14.34 18.18
N PHE A 112 -2.65 13.75 17.69
CA PHE A 112 -2.45 13.50 16.25
C PHE A 112 -3.52 12.57 15.67
N ILE A 113 -3.84 11.48 16.37
CA ILE A 113 -4.88 10.53 15.95
C ILE A 113 -6.26 11.20 15.94
N ASP A 114 -6.58 11.99 16.97
CA ASP A 114 -7.88 12.66 17.08
C ASP A 114 -8.05 13.70 15.98
N LYS A 115 -7.02 14.51 15.70
CA LYS A 115 -7.03 15.47 14.58
C LYS A 115 -7.10 14.78 13.22
N TYR A 116 -6.43 13.63 13.06
CA TYR A 116 -6.53 12.84 11.85
C TYR A 116 -7.98 12.39 11.61
N PHE A 117 -8.66 11.84 12.61
CA PHE A 117 -10.05 11.42 12.45
C PHE A 117 -11.03 12.58 12.33
N ALA A 118 -10.72 13.76 12.89
CA ALA A 118 -11.49 14.97 12.64
C ALA A 118 -11.36 15.44 11.18
N THR A 119 -10.19 15.23 10.57
CA THR A 119 -9.90 15.57 9.17
C THR A 119 -10.49 14.54 8.19
N TYR A 120 -10.34 13.26 8.51
CA TYR A 120 -10.73 12.13 7.67
C TYR A 120 -11.82 11.31 8.37
N GLY A 121 -12.98 11.93 8.56
CA GLY A 121 -14.10 11.35 9.30
C GLY A 121 -14.58 10.01 8.71
N GLY A 122 -14.50 9.85 7.38
CA GLY A 122 -14.88 8.61 6.70
C GLY A 122 -14.04 7.41 7.15
N VAL A 123 -12.77 7.63 7.51
CA VAL A 123 -11.87 6.57 7.99
C VAL A 123 -12.33 6.03 9.35
N LYS A 124 -12.74 6.91 10.26
CA LYS A 124 -13.22 6.51 11.59
C LYS A 124 -14.50 5.67 11.48
N THR A 125 -15.44 6.13 10.66
CA THR A 125 -16.71 5.44 10.40
C THR A 125 -16.46 4.07 9.79
N PHE A 126 -15.62 4.00 8.75
CA PHE A 126 -15.22 2.75 8.11
C PHE A 126 -14.66 1.73 9.12
N ILE A 127 -13.68 2.12 9.94
CA ILE A 127 -13.10 1.21 10.95
C ILE A 127 -14.17 0.65 11.88
N ALA A 128 -15.06 1.51 12.39
CA ALA A 128 -16.12 1.09 13.30
C ALA A 128 -17.11 0.13 12.61
N GLU A 129 -17.56 0.45 11.40
CA GLU A 129 -18.49 -0.36 10.63
C GLU A 129 -17.91 -1.72 10.24
N THR A 130 -16.65 -1.76 9.79
CA THR A 130 -15.95 -3.01 9.47
C THR A 130 -15.85 -3.94 10.67
N VAL A 131 -15.52 -3.38 11.84
CA VAL A 131 -15.45 -4.15 13.09
C VAL A 131 -16.81 -4.71 13.47
N GLU A 132 -17.86 -3.90 13.43
CA GLU A 132 -19.21 -4.34 13.78
C GLU A 132 -19.76 -5.36 12.76
N GLU A 133 -19.50 -5.19 11.48
CA GLU A 133 -19.84 -6.20 10.46
C GLU A 133 -19.11 -7.51 10.73
N ALA A 134 -17.81 -7.48 11.00
CA ALA A 134 -17.03 -8.67 11.25
C ALA A 134 -17.43 -9.38 12.55
N LYS A 135 -17.86 -8.64 13.59
CA LYS A 135 -18.45 -9.21 14.82
C LYS A 135 -19.76 -9.94 14.53
N ARG A 136 -20.63 -9.36 13.70
CA ARG A 136 -21.89 -10.02 13.30
C ARG A 136 -21.62 -11.28 12.47
N ASN A 137 -20.84 -11.15 11.41
CA ASN A 137 -20.67 -12.18 10.39
C ASN A 137 -19.61 -13.23 10.73
N GLY A 138 -18.65 -12.91 11.60
CA GLY A 138 -17.51 -13.79 11.94
C GLY A 138 -16.40 -13.81 10.87
N PHE A 139 -16.45 -12.93 9.88
CA PHE A 139 -15.43 -12.80 8.83
C PHE A 139 -15.38 -11.36 8.31
N ALA A 140 -14.27 -11.00 7.66
CA ALA A 140 -14.13 -9.79 6.85
C ALA A 140 -13.99 -10.15 5.36
N LYS A 141 -14.27 -9.21 4.44
CA LYS A 141 -14.15 -9.41 2.99
C LYS A 141 -13.29 -8.35 2.32
N THR A 142 -12.55 -8.74 1.28
CA THR A 142 -11.89 -7.80 0.35
C THR A 142 -12.90 -7.17 -0.61
N ILE A 143 -12.48 -6.15 -1.38
CA ILE A 143 -13.31 -5.54 -2.43
C ILE A 143 -13.74 -6.55 -3.53
N PHE A 144 -12.97 -7.63 -3.71
CA PHE A 144 -13.29 -8.73 -4.61
C PHE A 144 -14.13 -9.84 -3.94
N GLY A 145 -14.54 -9.66 -2.69
CA GLY A 145 -15.40 -10.59 -1.97
C GLY A 145 -14.69 -11.78 -1.31
N ARG A 146 -13.36 -11.86 -1.36
CA ARG A 146 -12.58 -12.91 -0.69
C ARG A 146 -12.76 -12.80 0.82
N LYS A 147 -13.18 -13.88 1.47
CA LYS A 147 -13.48 -13.92 2.90
C LYS A 147 -12.28 -14.37 3.74
N ARG A 148 -12.08 -13.73 4.89
CA ARG A 148 -11.22 -14.22 5.98
C ARG A 148 -12.06 -14.41 7.23
N PHE A 149 -12.19 -15.65 7.69
CA PHE A 149 -12.85 -15.94 8.96
C PHE A 149 -11.96 -15.52 10.14
N ILE A 150 -12.57 -14.93 11.16
CA ILE A 150 -11.86 -14.33 12.30
C ILE A 150 -12.52 -14.85 13.58
N SER A 151 -12.04 -15.98 14.08
CA SER A 151 -12.53 -16.57 15.36
C SER A 151 -12.36 -15.60 16.53
N ASP A 152 -11.22 -14.89 16.55
CA ASP A 152 -10.79 -14.05 17.66
C ASP A 152 -11.74 -12.87 17.93
N ILE A 153 -12.48 -12.41 16.91
CA ILE A 153 -13.33 -11.21 17.01
C ILE A 153 -14.53 -11.38 17.96
N LYS A 154 -14.92 -12.63 18.23
CA LYS A 154 -15.99 -12.98 19.18
C LYS A 154 -15.47 -13.41 20.55
N SER A 155 -14.15 -13.30 20.78
CA SER A 155 -13.55 -13.70 22.04
C SER A 155 -14.03 -12.83 23.20
N ARG A 156 -14.31 -13.46 24.34
CA ARG A 156 -14.57 -12.75 25.61
C ARG A 156 -13.30 -12.07 26.15
N ASN A 157 -12.12 -12.53 25.74
CA ASN A 157 -10.86 -11.89 26.10
C ASN A 157 -10.66 -10.65 25.23
N ARG A 158 -10.68 -9.46 25.87
CA ARG A 158 -10.57 -8.17 25.18
C ARG A 158 -9.32 -8.03 24.32
N THR A 159 -8.17 -8.54 24.77
CA THR A 159 -6.91 -8.49 24.01
C THR A 159 -7.00 -9.32 22.74
N VAL A 160 -7.62 -10.50 22.82
CA VAL A 160 -7.86 -11.38 21.66
C VAL A 160 -8.88 -10.74 20.71
N ALA A 161 -9.98 -10.18 21.24
CA ALA A 161 -10.98 -9.48 20.44
C ALA A 161 -10.36 -8.31 19.66
N MET A 162 -9.58 -7.44 20.31
CA MET A 162 -8.89 -6.32 19.66
C MET A 162 -7.93 -6.77 18.55
N LYS A 163 -7.29 -7.94 18.70
CA LYS A 163 -6.48 -8.52 17.62
C LYS A 163 -7.38 -8.93 16.44
N GLY A 164 -8.53 -9.54 16.71
CA GLY A 164 -9.53 -9.85 15.69
C GLY A 164 -10.07 -8.62 14.96
N GLU A 165 -10.33 -7.53 15.68
CA GLU A 165 -10.75 -6.24 15.11
C GLU A 165 -9.70 -5.68 14.15
N ARG A 166 -8.42 -5.66 14.54
CA ARG A 166 -7.32 -5.25 13.65
C ARG A 166 -7.22 -6.13 12.41
N VAL A 167 -7.40 -7.44 12.58
CA VAL A 167 -7.40 -8.39 11.46
C VAL A 167 -8.54 -8.11 10.49
N ALA A 168 -9.73 -7.73 10.99
CA ALA A 168 -10.88 -7.42 10.14
C ALA A 168 -10.60 -6.23 9.21
N VAL A 169 -10.15 -5.10 9.79
CA VAL A 169 -9.80 -3.89 9.03
C VAL A 169 -8.66 -4.17 8.05
N ASN A 170 -7.57 -4.78 8.51
CA ASN A 170 -6.43 -5.11 7.68
C ASN A 170 -6.82 -6.03 6.50
N THR A 171 -7.76 -6.96 6.70
CA THR A 171 -8.22 -7.86 5.63
C THR A 171 -8.84 -7.09 4.48
N GLN A 172 -9.65 -6.06 4.74
CA GLN A 172 -10.25 -5.27 3.67
C GLN A 172 -9.21 -4.45 2.91
N MET A 173 -8.11 -4.07 3.58
CA MET A 173 -7.06 -3.24 3.04
C MET A 173 -6.01 -4.08 2.28
N GLN A 174 -5.21 -4.85 3.03
CA GLN A 174 -4.14 -5.69 2.48
C GLN A 174 -4.67 -6.84 1.64
N GLY A 175 -5.80 -7.42 2.04
CA GLY A 175 -6.42 -8.48 1.24
C GLY A 175 -6.84 -7.96 -0.13
N SER A 176 -7.39 -6.74 -0.20
CA SER A 176 -7.74 -6.12 -1.47
C SER A 176 -6.52 -5.78 -2.31
N ALA A 177 -5.45 -5.23 -1.72
CA ALA A 177 -4.19 -4.99 -2.44
C ALA A 177 -3.63 -6.30 -3.03
N ALA A 178 -3.67 -7.38 -2.25
CA ALA A 178 -3.24 -8.70 -2.68
C ALA A 178 -4.14 -9.30 -3.78
N ASP A 179 -5.41 -8.91 -3.85
CA ASP A 179 -6.30 -9.32 -4.95
C ASP A 179 -5.99 -8.52 -6.22
N ILE A 180 -5.81 -7.20 -6.11
CA ILE A 180 -5.46 -6.31 -7.23
C ILE A 180 -4.16 -6.77 -7.89
N ILE A 181 -3.10 -7.00 -7.12
CA ILE A 181 -1.81 -7.42 -7.70
C ILE A 181 -1.91 -8.78 -8.41
N LYS A 182 -2.75 -9.70 -7.92
CA LYS A 182 -2.97 -10.99 -8.60
C LYS A 182 -3.73 -10.82 -9.91
N VAL A 183 -4.73 -9.94 -9.96
CA VAL A 183 -5.41 -9.60 -11.21
C VAL A 183 -4.41 -8.98 -12.19
N ALA A 184 -3.55 -8.07 -11.72
CA ALA A 184 -2.50 -7.46 -12.53
C ALA A 184 -1.52 -8.52 -13.08
N MET A 185 -1.06 -9.46 -12.25
CA MET A 185 -0.19 -10.57 -12.67
C MET A 185 -0.83 -11.40 -13.79
N LEU A 186 -2.11 -11.76 -13.66
CA LEU A 186 -2.83 -12.53 -14.68
C LEU A 186 -2.95 -11.75 -16.00
N ASN A 187 -3.24 -10.45 -15.92
CA ASN A 187 -3.37 -9.60 -17.10
C ASN A 187 -2.01 -9.39 -17.80
N CYS A 188 -0.92 -9.23 -17.03
CA CYS A 188 0.43 -9.12 -17.58
C CYS A 188 0.86 -10.43 -18.25
N ASP A 189 0.64 -11.57 -17.60
CA ASP A 189 0.94 -12.90 -18.17
C ASP A 189 0.17 -13.14 -19.48
N LYS A 190 -1.11 -12.77 -19.50
CA LYS A 190 -1.94 -12.81 -20.72
C LYS A 190 -1.33 -11.94 -21.84
N TYR A 191 -0.99 -10.70 -21.55
CA TYR A 191 -0.40 -9.77 -22.51
C TYR A 191 0.91 -10.30 -23.10
N ILE A 192 1.80 -10.83 -22.25
CA ILE A 192 3.08 -11.43 -22.66
C ILE A 192 2.82 -12.60 -23.64
N LYS A 193 1.90 -13.50 -23.29
CA LYS A 193 1.58 -14.69 -24.11
C LYS A 193 0.94 -14.34 -25.45
N GLU A 194 -0.03 -13.43 -25.45
CA GLU A 194 -0.75 -13.03 -26.67
C GLU A 194 0.18 -12.32 -27.67
N ASN A 195 1.11 -11.52 -27.18
CA ASN A 195 2.08 -10.79 -28.01
C ASN A 195 3.38 -11.57 -28.24
N LYS A 196 3.51 -12.79 -27.67
CA LYS A 196 4.70 -13.65 -27.76
C LYS A 196 5.99 -12.90 -27.38
N LEU A 197 5.91 -12.08 -26.34
CA LEU A 197 7.03 -11.28 -25.89
C LEU A 197 8.06 -12.17 -25.17
N ASP A 198 9.32 -11.86 -25.41
CA ASP A 198 10.45 -12.47 -24.71
C ASP A 198 10.65 -11.75 -23.36
N ALA A 199 9.71 -12.03 -22.45
CA ALA A 199 9.61 -11.40 -21.15
C ALA A 199 9.00 -12.37 -20.13
N HIS A 200 9.47 -12.32 -18.88
CA HIS A 200 9.08 -13.23 -17.82
C HIS A 200 8.85 -12.49 -16.51
N LEU A 201 7.74 -12.76 -15.83
CA LEU A 201 7.54 -12.31 -14.46
C LEU A 201 8.38 -13.19 -13.51
N ILE A 202 9.42 -12.62 -12.91
CA ILE A 202 10.38 -13.39 -12.09
C ILE A 202 10.05 -13.27 -10.60
N LEU A 203 9.65 -12.08 -10.13
CA LEU A 203 9.39 -11.82 -8.71
C LEU A 203 8.11 -11.02 -8.48
N GLN A 204 7.48 -11.30 -7.35
CA GLN A 204 6.50 -10.43 -6.71
C GLN A 204 7.02 -10.09 -5.29
N LEU A 205 7.21 -8.79 -5.02
CA LEU A 205 7.74 -8.27 -3.77
C LEU A 205 6.76 -7.24 -3.20
N HIS A 206 5.93 -7.63 -2.24
CA HIS A 206 4.86 -6.76 -1.72
C HIS A 206 3.90 -6.24 -2.81
N ASP A 207 3.94 -4.95 -3.13
CA ASP A 207 3.18 -4.28 -4.17
C ASP A 207 3.95 -4.13 -5.50
N GLU A 208 5.17 -4.68 -5.58
CA GLU A 208 6.06 -4.64 -6.74
C GLU A 208 6.04 -5.95 -7.54
N LEU A 209 6.01 -5.82 -8.87
CA LEU A 209 6.28 -6.90 -9.84
C LEU A 209 7.61 -6.63 -10.55
N VAL A 210 8.47 -7.65 -10.63
CA VAL A 210 9.75 -7.58 -11.34
C VAL A 210 9.76 -8.56 -12.49
N PHE A 211 9.95 -8.02 -13.68
CA PHE A 211 10.06 -8.77 -14.92
C PHE A 211 11.51 -8.81 -15.38
N GLU A 212 11.88 -9.91 -16.01
CA GLU A 212 13.07 -10.02 -16.84
C GLU A 212 12.61 -9.91 -18.29
N VAL A 213 13.18 -8.96 -19.03
CA VAL A 213 12.69 -8.56 -20.35
C VAL A 213 13.87 -8.45 -21.28
N ARG A 214 13.74 -9.02 -22.49
CA ARG A 214 14.74 -8.87 -23.54
C ARG A 214 15.04 -7.38 -23.77
N GLN A 215 16.31 -6.99 -23.77
CA GLN A 215 16.71 -5.58 -23.67
C GLN A 215 16.06 -4.69 -24.75
N GLU A 216 15.98 -5.17 -25.99
CA GLU A 216 15.33 -4.45 -27.10
C GLU A 216 13.81 -4.25 -26.94
N LEU A 217 13.14 -5.01 -26.07
CA LEU A 217 11.70 -4.89 -25.82
C LEU A 217 11.36 -3.93 -24.67
N ALA A 218 12.32 -3.60 -23.81
CA ALA A 218 12.09 -2.90 -22.55
C ALA A 218 11.32 -1.57 -22.72
N ASP A 219 11.69 -0.76 -23.72
CA ASP A 219 11.06 0.54 -24.00
C ASP A 219 9.57 0.42 -24.36
N SER A 220 9.20 -0.63 -25.08
CA SER A 220 7.82 -0.90 -25.50
C SER A 220 7.01 -1.64 -24.42
N PHE A 221 7.68 -2.48 -23.62
CA PHE A 221 7.11 -3.26 -22.55
C PHE A 221 6.64 -2.39 -21.38
N PHE A 222 7.44 -1.37 -21.04
CA PHE A 222 7.20 -0.50 -19.90
C PHE A 222 5.81 0.17 -19.90
N PRO A 223 5.43 0.97 -20.91
CA PRO A 223 4.14 1.64 -20.91
C PRO A 223 2.97 0.64 -20.91
N ALA A 224 3.08 -0.47 -21.64
CA ALA A 224 2.00 -1.46 -21.72
C ALA A 224 1.71 -2.13 -20.37
N VAL A 225 2.75 -2.58 -19.65
CA VAL A 225 2.58 -3.22 -18.34
C VAL A 225 2.11 -2.21 -17.29
N LYS A 226 2.61 -0.97 -17.34
CA LYS A 226 2.13 0.11 -16.48
C LYS A 226 0.62 0.30 -16.63
N ASP A 227 0.12 0.43 -17.85
CA ASP A 227 -1.30 0.62 -18.14
C ASP A 227 -2.15 -0.58 -17.67
N ILE A 228 -1.65 -1.81 -17.89
CA ILE A 228 -2.30 -3.04 -17.43
C ILE A 228 -2.43 -3.06 -15.90
N MET A 229 -1.37 -2.69 -15.19
CA MET A 229 -1.37 -2.67 -13.72
C MET A 229 -2.26 -1.54 -13.17
N GLU A 230 -2.20 -0.34 -13.73
CA GLU A 230 -3.08 0.78 -13.32
C GLU A 230 -4.56 0.49 -13.59
N SER A 231 -4.86 -0.40 -14.56
CA SER A 231 -6.22 -0.83 -14.92
C SER A 231 -6.69 -2.09 -14.19
N ALA A 232 -5.89 -2.67 -13.28
CA ALA A 232 -6.20 -3.95 -12.64
C ALA A 232 -7.46 -3.92 -11.74
N ALA A 233 -7.90 -2.74 -11.32
CA ALA A 233 -9.15 -2.56 -10.59
C ALA A 233 -9.75 -1.17 -10.83
N SER A 234 -11.09 -1.10 -10.83
CA SER A 234 -11.81 0.17 -10.86
C SER A 234 -12.05 0.65 -9.42
N LEU A 235 -11.31 1.68 -9.01
CA LEU A 235 -11.41 2.32 -7.70
C LEU A 235 -11.97 3.75 -7.85
N ARG A 236 -12.32 4.39 -6.73
CA ARG A 236 -12.79 5.80 -6.72
C ARG A 236 -11.66 6.77 -7.07
N VAL A 237 -10.43 6.36 -6.79
CA VAL A 237 -9.19 7.07 -7.11
C VAL A 237 -8.36 6.17 -8.01
N PRO A 238 -7.65 6.71 -9.02
CA PRO A 238 -6.89 5.87 -9.94
C PRO A 238 -5.79 5.11 -9.20
N LEU A 239 -5.48 3.89 -9.63
CA LEU A 239 -4.23 3.25 -9.26
C LEU A 239 -3.09 3.99 -9.97
N SER A 240 -1.89 3.96 -9.38
CA SER A 240 -0.72 4.58 -9.96
C SER A 240 0.46 3.66 -9.76
N VAL A 241 1.25 3.48 -10.82
CA VAL A 241 2.40 2.58 -10.85
C VAL A 241 3.64 3.37 -11.22
N ASN A 242 4.67 3.24 -10.39
CA ASN A 242 6.02 3.67 -10.73
C ASN A 242 6.79 2.45 -11.24
N GLY A 243 7.83 2.69 -12.03
CA GLY A 243 8.69 1.60 -12.45
C GLY A 243 10.09 2.07 -12.74
N SER A 244 10.99 1.10 -12.85
CA SER A 244 12.39 1.33 -13.18
C SER A 244 12.96 0.18 -13.99
N THR A 245 14.04 0.44 -14.72
CA THR A 245 14.79 -0.57 -15.46
C THR A 245 16.21 -0.61 -14.91
N GLY A 246 16.78 -1.81 -14.78
CA GLY A 246 18.11 -2.00 -14.20
C GLY A 246 18.78 -3.28 -14.69
N LYS A 247 20.10 -3.29 -14.63
CA LYS A 247 20.94 -4.46 -14.96
C LYS A 247 21.10 -5.42 -13.79
N ASN A 248 20.55 -5.08 -12.63
CA ASN A 248 20.47 -5.93 -11.45
C ASN A 248 19.37 -5.40 -10.52
N LEU A 249 18.94 -6.21 -9.56
CA LEU A 249 17.87 -5.84 -8.63
C LEU A 249 18.25 -4.66 -7.69
N GLY A 250 19.55 -4.38 -7.54
CA GLY A 250 20.05 -3.24 -6.76
C GLY A 250 19.96 -1.90 -7.49
N GLU A 251 19.76 -1.90 -8.81
CA GLU A 251 19.53 -0.70 -9.63
C GLU A 251 18.04 -0.33 -9.72
N LEU A 252 17.14 -1.28 -9.47
CA LEU A 252 15.71 -1.03 -9.42
C LEU A 252 15.38 -0.16 -8.20
N LYS A 253 14.65 0.93 -8.43
CA LYS A 253 14.27 1.93 -7.40
C LYS A 253 12.87 1.70 -6.88
#